data_AF-A0A0M0JQW3-F1
#
_entry.id   AF-A0A0M0JQW3-F1
#
_cell.length_a   1.000
_cell.length_b   1.000
_cell.length_c   1.000
_cell.angle_alpha   90.00
_cell.angle_beta   90.00
_cell.angle_gamma   90.00
#
_symmetry.space_group_name_H-M   'P 1'
#
loop_
_entity.id
_entity.type
_entity.pdbx_description
1 polymer ?
#
loop_
_entity_poly.entity_id
_entity_poly.type
_entity_poly.pdbx_seq_one_letter_code
_entity_poly.pdbx_strand_id
1 'polypeptide(L)'
;MNSVNCATALHRLARGGGASSAVEQSLCTITASTFEHEAGGVTARSLTSVAWAVGKLRLSDKRLLAALTARAAAQLAADALDAFGIANVAWALATLHTAAMSATTRTVGLDDECGGGLCDALAVAACARASDFKPQELTNLVWAFATLKWRHARLFEQLADVASARLAEFSPQGLSQTLWAYSKLGLTKHGLFGAVANAALPRLGSFDPQSIATLAWAFANLEIEHAPLAAAVCREARARPDAFDSASCTQLLWGLCRLRDGVEPLSVVALSRRLERVAAAGLAPQQLVCLRTWRLDG
;
A
#
# COMPACT_ATOMS: atom_id res chain seq x y z
N MET A 1 -28.61 13.29 -12.79
CA MET A 1 -27.54 13.40 -11.77
C MET A 1 -26.24 13.66 -12.51
N ASN A 2 -25.33 14.49 -11.99
CA ASN A 2 -24.02 14.75 -12.62
C ASN A 2 -22.88 14.13 -11.79
N SER A 3 -21.66 14.12 -12.34
CA SER A 3 -20.50 13.50 -11.68
C SER A 3 -20.21 14.10 -10.30
N VAL A 4 -20.47 15.40 -10.10
CA VAL A 4 -20.28 16.08 -8.80
C VAL A 4 -21.24 15.53 -7.74
N ASN A 5 -22.50 15.28 -8.11
CA ASN A 5 -23.49 14.69 -7.22
C ASN A 5 -23.15 13.23 -6.89
N CYS A 6 -22.73 12.44 -7.88
CA CYS A 6 -22.25 11.07 -7.67
C CYS A 6 -21.03 11.04 -6.73
N ALA A 7 -20.04 11.90 -6.98
CA ALA A 7 -18.85 12.06 -6.14
C ALA A 7 -19.23 12.39 -4.69
N THR A 8 -20.13 13.35 -4.49
CA THR A 8 -20.57 13.76 -3.15
C THR A 8 -21.30 12.63 -2.42
N ALA A 9 -22.21 11.93 -3.11
CA ALA A 9 -22.95 10.81 -2.53
C ALA A 9 -22.01 9.66 -2.11
N LEU A 10 -21.16 9.21 -3.03
CA LEU A 10 -20.20 8.14 -2.77
C LEU A 10 -19.18 8.53 -1.69
N HIS A 11 -18.69 9.77 -1.70
CA HIS A 11 -17.74 10.24 -0.69
C HIS A 11 -18.36 10.27 0.71
N ARG A 12 -19.62 10.71 0.85
CA ARG A 12 -20.35 10.66 2.13
C ARG A 12 -20.53 9.22 2.60
N LEU A 13 -20.89 8.33 1.68
CA LEU A 13 -21.06 6.91 1.98
C LEU A 13 -19.76 6.26 2.47
N ALA A 14 -18.65 6.52 1.76
CA ALA A 14 -17.33 6.02 2.11
C ALA A 14 -16.82 6.54 3.47
N ARG A 15 -17.21 7.75 3.88
CA ARG A 15 -16.92 8.26 5.23
C ARG A 15 -17.83 7.68 6.31
N GLY A 16 -19.06 7.32 5.96
CA GLY A 16 -20.06 6.74 6.86
C GLY A 16 -19.91 5.25 7.13
N GLY A 17 -18.94 4.57 6.49
CA GLY A 17 -18.69 3.13 6.68
C GLY A 17 -19.45 2.20 5.73
N GLY A 18 -20.04 2.72 4.66
CA GLY A 18 -20.79 1.93 3.66
C GLY A 18 -22.31 2.00 3.81
N ALA A 19 -23.02 1.29 2.94
CA ALA A 19 -24.47 1.12 3.01
C ALA A 19 -24.86 -0.35 2.78
N SER A 20 -26.17 -0.60 2.72
CA SER A 20 -26.66 -1.90 2.24
C SER A 20 -26.21 -2.15 0.80
N SER A 21 -26.02 -3.43 0.47
CA SER A 21 -25.58 -3.86 -0.87
C SER A 21 -26.48 -3.32 -1.99
N ALA A 22 -27.78 -3.20 -1.76
CA ALA A 22 -28.74 -2.65 -2.73
C ALA A 22 -28.49 -1.16 -3.04
N VAL A 23 -28.14 -0.36 -2.02
CA VAL A 23 -27.81 1.07 -2.20
C VAL A 23 -26.49 1.21 -2.94
N GLU A 24 -25.49 0.41 -2.58
CA GLU A 24 -24.19 0.40 -3.25
C GLU A 24 -24.32 0.02 -4.73
N GLN A 25 -25.08 -1.04 -5.05
CA GLN A 25 -25.31 -1.46 -6.43
C GLN A 25 -26.06 -0.41 -7.27
N SER A 26 -27.04 0.26 -6.66
CA SER A 26 -27.77 1.36 -7.30
C SER A 26 -26.85 2.55 -7.59
N LEU A 27 -26.00 2.93 -6.61
CA LEU A 27 -25.02 4.01 -6.79
C LEU A 27 -23.96 3.66 -7.83
N CYS A 28 -23.50 2.41 -7.89
CA CYS A 28 -22.61 1.95 -8.95
C CYS A 28 -23.24 2.15 -10.34
N THR A 29 -24.48 1.69 -10.51
CA THR A 29 -25.22 1.79 -11.78
C THR A 29 -25.40 3.26 -12.21
N ILE A 30 -25.82 4.13 -11.28
CA ILE A 30 -26.03 5.55 -11.54
C ILE A 30 -24.71 6.24 -11.88
N THR A 31 -23.65 5.93 -11.15
CA THR A 31 -22.32 6.56 -11.35
C THR A 31 -21.72 6.12 -12.68
N ALA A 32 -21.82 4.83 -13.03
CA ALA A 32 -21.36 4.31 -14.32
C ALA A 32 -22.08 5.01 -15.49
N SER A 33 -23.41 5.06 -15.46
CA SER A 33 -24.21 5.75 -16.47
C SER A 33 -23.87 7.24 -16.58
N THR A 34 -23.67 7.91 -15.44
CA THR A 34 -23.28 9.33 -15.41
C THR A 34 -21.90 9.52 -16.05
N PHE A 35 -20.93 8.66 -15.71
CA PHE A 35 -19.59 8.72 -16.29
C PHE A 35 -19.60 8.41 -17.79
N GLU A 36 -20.51 7.58 -18.28
CA GLU A 36 -20.62 7.27 -19.70
C GLU A 36 -21.24 8.44 -20.49
N HIS A 37 -22.28 9.10 -19.96
CA HIS A 37 -23.14 9.99 -20.73
C HIS A 37 -23.09 11.48 -20.36
N GLU A 38 -22.32 11.90 -19.35
CA GLU A 38 -22.25 13.31 -18.96
C GLU A 38 -21.67 14.19 -20.08
N ALA A 39 -22.52 15.02 -20.70
CA ALA A 39 -22.19 15.87 -21.85
C ALA A 39 -21.08 16.88 -21.56
N GLY A 40 -20.98 17.38 -20.32
CA GLY A 40 -19.92 18.30 -19.88
C GLY A 40 -18.58 17.62 -19.57
N GLY A 41 -18.51 16.29 -19.68
CA GLY A 41 -17.38 15.50 -19.24
C GLY A 41 -17.28 15.37 -17.72
N VAL A 42 -16.58 14.35 -17.25
CA VAL A 42 -16.30 14.15 -15.83
C VAL A 42 -15.07 14.96 -15.47
N THR A 43 -15.18 15.89 -14.51
CA THR A 43 -14.03 16.68 -14.05
C THR A 43 -12.99 15.81 -13.34
N ALA A 44 -11.71 16.20 -13.39
CA ALA A 44 -10.62 15.56 -12.64
C ALA A 44 -10.92 15.42 -11.14
N ARG A 45 -11.56 16.44 -10.55
CA ARG A 45 -11.94 16.44 -9.13
C ARG A 45 -13.04 15.42 -8.83
N SER A 46 -14.09 15.38 -9.65
CA SER A 46 -15.16 14.38 -9.50
C SER A 46 -14.61 12.97 -9.69
N LEU A 47 -13.79 12.76 -10.72
CA LEU A 47 -13.14 11.48 -11.01
C LEU A 47 -12.32 10.99 -9.81
N THR A 48 -11.47 11.86 -9.26
CA THR A 48 -10.62 11.54 -8.12
C THR A 48 -11.43 11.18 -6.87
N SER A 49 -12.49 11.96 -6.59
CA SER A 49 -13.37 11.70 -5.45
C SER A 49 -14.13 10.37 -5.60
N VAL A 50 -14.57 10.03 -6.82
CA VAL A 50 -15.23 8.76 -7.10
C VAL A 50 -14.24 7.61 -7.00
N ALA A 51 -13.04 7.72 -7.58
CA ALA A 51 -11.99 6.70 -7.50
C ALA A 51 -11.68 6.36 -6.03
N TRP A 52 -11.44 7.38 -5.20
CA TRP A 52 -11.21 7.19 -3.78
C TRP A 52 -12.37 6.46 -3.10
N ALA A 53 -13.62 6.90 -3.31
CA ALA A 53 -14.78 6.29 -2.66
C ALA A 53 -15.00 4.84 -3.11
N VAL A 54 -14.84 4.57 -4.41
CA VAL A 54 -14.93 3.23 -5.01
C VAL A 54 -13.89 2.29 -4.41
N GLY A 55 -12.63 2.71 -4.31
CA GLY A 55 -11.58 1.92 -3.66
C GLY A 55 -11.87 1.70 -2.18
N LYS A 56 -12.27 2.75 -1.46
CA LYS A 56 -12.55 2.70 -0.01
C LYS A 56 -13.70 1.74 0.33
N LEU A 57 -14.76 1.75 -0.47
CA LEU A 57 -15.93 0.89 -0.32
C LEU A 57 -15.76 -0.47 -1.00
N ARG A 58 -14.65 -0.69 -1.73
CA ARG A 58 -14.36 -1.91 -2.50
C ARG A 58 -15.46 -2.26 -3.51
N LEU A 59 -16.02 -1.24 -4.16
CA LEU A 59 -17.08 -1.40 -5.16
C LEU A 59 -16.51 -2.02 -6.43
N SER A 60 -16.81 -3.30 -6.66
CA SER A 60 -16.24 -4.12 -7.75
C SER A 60 -17.18 -4.28 -8.97
N ASP A 61 -18.11 -3.34 -9.16
CA ASP A 61 -19.02 -3.34 -10.31
C ASP A 61 -18.25 -3.12 -11.62
N LYS A 62 -18.30 -4.12 -12.52
CA LYS A 62 -17.50 -4.12 -13.76
C LYS A 62 -17.76 -2.91 -14.66
N ARG A 63 -19.01 -2.47 -14.76
CA ARG A 63 -19.38 -1.34 -15.63
C ARG A 63 -18.86 -0.03 -15.05
N LEU A 64 -18.99 0.16 -13.74
CA LEU A 64 -18.40 1.30 -13.04
C LEU A 64 -16.88 1.34 -13.21
N LEU A 65 -16.21 0.20 -13.09
CA LEU A 65 -14.76 0.13 -13.28
C LEU A 65 -14.34 0.51 -14.70
N ALA A 66 -15.02 -0.02 -15.72
CA ALA A 66 -14.76 0.33 -17.12
C ALA A 66 -14.98 1.83 -17.39
N ALA A 67 -16.06 2.41 -16.85
CA ALA A 67 -16.32 3.84 -16.97
C ALA A 67 -15.26 4.68 -16.24
N LEU A 68 -14.83 4.26 -15.05
CA LEU A 68 -13.80 4.92 -14.25
C LEU A 68 -12.45 4.90 -14.97
N THR A 69 -12.03 3.75 -15.51
CA THR A 69 -10.75 3.62 -16.23
C THR A 69 -10.74 4.41 -17.52
N ALA A 70 -11.83 4.38 -18.31
CA ALA A 70 -11.96 5.16 -19.52
C ALA A 70 -11.88 6.67 -19.24
N ARG A 71 -12.54 7.16 -18.17
CA ARG A 71 -12.47 8.57 -17.78
C ARG A 71 -11.11 8.96 -17.20
N ALA A 72 -10.45 8.07 -16.47
CA ALA A 72 -9.07 8.30 -16.03
C ALA A 72 -8.12 8.42 -17.22
N ALA A 73 -8.20 7.52 -18.19
CA ALA A 73 -7.39 7.60 -19.42
C ALA A 73 -7.63 8.93 -20.17
N ALA A 74 -8.89 9.36 -20.32
CA ALA A 74 -9.23 10.63 -20.95
C ALA A 74 -8.66 11.85 -20.19
N GLN A 75 -8.74 11.85 -18.85
CA GLN A 75 -8.19 12.94 -18.04
C GLN A 75 -6.65 12.97 -18.05
N LEU A 76 -5.99 11.80 -18.13
CA LEU A 76 -4.53 11.71 -18.32
C LEU A 76 -4.11 12.22 -19.69
N ALA A 77 -4.83 11.84 -20.76
CA ALA A 77 -4.56 12.31 -22.12
C ALA A 77 -4.74 13.83 -22.26
N ALA A 78 -5.63 14.43 -21.47
CA ALA A 78 -5.84 15.87 -21.39
C ALA A 78 -4.90 16.58 -20.39
N ASP A 79 -3.95 15.87 -19.75
CA ASP A 79 -3.07 16.36 -18.69
C ASP A 79 -3.82 17.11 -17.56
N ALA A 80 -5.03 16.64 -17.23
CA ALA A 80 -5.95 17.29 -16.31
C ALA A 80 -5.88 16.74 -14.87
N LEU A 81 -5.26 15.56 -14.67
CA LEU A 81 -5.05 15.00 -13.34
C LEU A 81 -3.79 15.55 -12.69
N ASP A 82 -3.94 16.07 -11.47
CA ASP A 82 -2.84 16.43 -10.61
C ASP A 82 -2.24 15.19 -9.90
N ALA A 83 -1.16 15.39 -9.15
CA ALA A 83 -0.50 14.33 -8.39
C ALA A 83 -1.46 13.58 -7.44
N PHE A 84 -2.36 14.32 -6.80
CA PHE A 84 -3.38 13.77 -5.92
C PHE A 84 -4.36 12.86 -6.69
N GLY A 85 -4.84 13.29 -7.86
CA GLY A 85 -5.70 12.51 -8.74
C GLY A 85 -5.03 11.24 -9.24
N ILE A 86 -3.79 11.35 -9.73
CA ILE A 86 -3.00 10.21 -10.21
C ILE A 86 -2.85 9.16 -9.10
N ALA A 87 -2.45 9.57 -7.89
CA ALA A 87 -2.24 8.67 -6.76
C ALA A 87 -3.55 7.96 -6.34
N ASN A 88 -4.67 8.67 -6.31
CA ASN A 88 -5.96 8.08 -5.89
C ASN A 88 -6.56 7.15 -6.94
N VAL A 89 -6.40 7.44 -8.23
CA VAL A 89 -6.80 6.51 -9.30
C VAL A 89 -5.99 5.23 -9.22
N ALA A 90 -4.65 5.33 -9.11
CA ALA A 90 -3.80 4.16 -8.96
C ALA A 90 -4.16 3.34 -7.70
N TRP A 91 -4.35 4.02 -6.57
CA TRP A 91 -4.73 3.39 -5.31
C TRP A 91 -6.08 2.66 -5.39
N ALA A 92 -7.08 3.26 -6.05
CA ALA A 92 -8.38 2.63 -6.23
C ALA A 92 -8.26 1.33 -7.04
N LEU A 93 -7.53 1.36 -8.17
CA LEU A 93 -7.30 0.17 -9.01
C LEU A 93 -6.61 -0.96 -8.23
N ALA A 94 -5.55 -0.63 -7.49
CA ALA A 94 -4.83 -1.60 -6.67
C ALA A 94 -5.70 -2.18 -5.54
N THR A 95 -6.50 -1.36 -4.88
CA THR A 95 -7.41 -1.80 -3.82
C THR A 95 -8.47 -2.76 -4.36
N LEU A 96 -9.01 -2.47 -5.54
CA LEU A 96 -9.99 -3.34 -6.17
C LEU A 96 -9.38 -4.65 -6.68
N HIS A 97 -8.15 -4.60 -7.21
CA HIS A 97 -7.38 -5.79 -7.57
C HIS A 97 -7.22 -6.76 -6.38
N THR A 98 -6.84 -6.22 -5.22
CA THR A 98 -6.68 -7.04 -4.00
C THR A 98 -8.00 -7.61 -3.50
N ALA A 99 -9.08 -6.83 -3.54
CA ALA A 99 -10.42 -7.31 -3.19
C ALA A 99 -10.87 -8.45 -4.12
N ALA A 100 -10.61 -8.32 -5.42
CA ALA A 100 -10.90 -9.35 -6.42
C ALA A 100 -10.09 -10.64 -6.22
N MET A 101 -8.80 -10.56 -5.88
CA MET A 101 -7.97 -11.75 -5.63
C MET A 101 -8.43 -12.55 -4.39
N SER A 102 -9.05 -11.89 -3.42
CA SER A 102 -9.57 -12.54 -2.21
C SER A 102 -10.94 -13.19 -2.42
N ALA A 103 -11.69 -12.78 -3.45
CA ALA A 103 -12.95 -13.41 -3.83
C ALA A 103 -12.64 -14.48 -4.89
N THR A 104 -13.08 -15.74 -4.69
CA THR A 104 -12.88 -16.87 -5.62
C THR A 104 -13.45 -16.64 -7.04
N THR A 105 -14.01 -15.46 -7.31
CA THR A 105 -14.52 -15.04 -8.61
C THR A 105 -13.40 -14.40 -9.43
N ARG A 106 -12.95 -15.11 -10.47
CA ARG A 106 -12.06 -14.60 -11.51
C ARG A 106 -12.70 -13.36 -12.15
N THR A 107 -12.28 -12.16 -11.73
CA THR A 107 -12.70 -10.93 -12.40
C THR A 107 -11.79 -10.71 -13.60
N VAL A 108 -12.42 -10.55 -14.76
CA VAL A 108 -11.80 -9.94 -15.94
C VAL A 108 -11.58 -8.47 -15.59
N GLY A 109 -10.38 -7.91 -15.78
CA GLY A 109 -10.25 -6.44 -15.85
C GLY A 109 -8.94 -5.75 -15.46
N LEU A 110 -7.82 -6.43 -15.20
CA LEU A 110 -6.50 -5.78 -15.14
C LEU A 110 -5.43 -6.53 -15.96
N ASP A 111 -5.65 -7.82 -16.21
CA ASP A 111 -4.85 -8.63 -17.13
C ASP A 111 -5.16 -8.34 -18.62
N ASP A 112 -6.11 -7.43 -18.87
CA ASP A 112 -6.52 -6.98 -20.21
C ASP A 112 -5.59 -5.86 -20.71
N GLU A 113 -5.37 -5.75 -22.02
CA GLU A 113 -4.46 -4.75 -22.62
C GLU A 113 -4.80 -3.32 -22.18
N CYS A 114 -6.08 -3.04 -21.94
CA CYS A 114 -6.59 -1.77 -21.41
C CYS A 114 -6.12 -1.45 -19.97
N GLY A 115 -5.99 -2.45 -19.10
CA GLY A 115 -5.54 -2.27 -17.71
C GLY A 115 -4.05 -1.92 -17.65
N GLY A 116 -3.25 -2.56 -18.51
CA GLY A 116 -1.84 -2.22 -18.69
C GLY A 116 -1.64 -0.81 -19.25
N GLY A 117 -2.40 -0.45 -20.29
CA GLY A 117 -2.34 0.89 -20.89
C GLY A 117 -2.63 2.03 -19.91
N LEU A 118 -3.58 1.84 -18.98
CA LEU A 118 -3.85 2.84 -17.94
C LEU A 118 -2.71 2.93 -16.91
N CYS A 119 -2.12 1.81 -16.51
CA CYS A 119 -0.98 1.81 -15.57
C CYS A 119 0.23 2.53 -16.17
N ASP A 120 0.51 2.33 -17.45
CA ASP A 120 1.56 3.05 -18.16
C ASP A 120 1.25 4.54 -18.30
N ALA A 121 0.01 4.90 -18.65
CA ALA A 121 -0.40 6.30 -18.70
C ALA A 121 -0.27 7.01 -17.33
N LEU A 122 -0.65 6.34 -16.24
CA LEU A 122 -0.46 6.83 -14.88
C LEU A 122 1.03 6.99 -14.55
N ALA A 123 1.87 6.03 -14.97
CA ALA A 123 3.31 6.09 -14.74
C ALA A 123 3.96 7.26 -15.47
N VAL A 124 3.61 7.47 -16.75
CA VAL A 124 4.10 8.58 -17.56
C VAL A 124 3.68 9.93 -16.96
N ALA A 125 2.41 10.08 -16.60
CA ALA A 125 1.91 11.31 -15.95
C ALA A 125 2.58 11.55 -14.60
N ALA A 126 2.78 10.51 -13.79
CA ALA A 126 3.49 10.60 -12.53
C ALA A 126 4.96 10.99 -12.71
N CYS A 127 5.65 10.48 -13.74
CA CYS A 127 7.03 10.88 -14.06
C CYS A 127 7.12 12.38 -14.38
N ALA A 128 6.15 12.92 -15.13
CA ALA A 128 6.11 14.34 -15.49
C ALA A 128 5.88 15.27 -14.28
N ARG A 129 5.26 14.75 -13.21
CA ARG A 129 4.83 15.51 -12.03
C ARG A 129 5.48 15.02 -10.74
N ALA A 130 6.60 14.30 -10.82
CA ALA A 130 7.16 13.56 -9.68
C ALA A 130 7.41 14.43 -8.44
N SER A 131 7.77 15.70 -8.62
CA SER A 131 8.03 16.65 -7.53
C SER A 131 6.75 17.22 -6.89
N ASP A 132 5.60 17.13 -7.55
CA ASP A 132 4.33 17.70 -7.10
C ASP A 132 3.65 16.80 -6.04
N PHE A 133 4.00 15.52 -5.99
CA PHE A 133 3.40 14.57 -5.07
C PHE A 133 3.77 14.89 -3.62
N LYS A 134 2.77 14.89 -2.75
CA LYS A 134 2.98 14.89 -1.29
C LYS A 134 3.44 13.50 -0.82
N PRO A 135 4.08 13.38 0.36
CA PRO A 135 4.56 12.09 0.89
C PRO A 135 3.49 10.98 0.92
N GLN A 136 2.26 11.33 1.28
CA GLN A 136 1.15 10.38 1.31
C GLN A 136 0.75 9.92 -0.11
N GLU A 137 0.78 10.84 -1.08
CA GLU A 137 0.44 10.54 -2.48
C GLU A 137 1.55 9.67 -3.12
N LEU A 138 2.82 9.96 -2.83
CA LEU A 138 3.96 9.12 -3.19
C LEU A 138 3.80 7.71 -2.64
N THR A 139 3.49 7.59 -1.34
CA THR A 139 3.29 6.30 -0.67
C THR A 139 2.15 5.52 -1.32
N ASN A 140 1.01 6.16 -1.59
CA ASN A 140 -0.13 5.53 -2.24
C ASN A 140 0.21 5.06 -3.66
N LEU A 141 0.96 5.87 -4.41
CA LEU A 141 1.37 5.55 -5.77
C LEU A 141 2.30 4.34 -5.81
N VAL A 142 3.39 4.34 -5.02
CA VAL A 142 4.32 3.19 -5.00
C VAL A 142 3.64 1.93 -4.48
N TRP A 143 2.77 2.05 -3.47
CA TRP A 143 1.98 0.94 -2.96
C TRP A 143 1.05 0.36 -4.03
N ALA A 144 0.38 1.22 -4.80
CA ALA A 144 -0.53 0.80 -5.85
C ALA A 144 0.20 0.01 -6.94
N PHE A 145 1.31 0.55 -7.46
CA PHE A 145 2.13 -0.11 -8.48
C PHE A 145 2.71 -1.44 -7.97
N ALA A 146 3.18 -1.49 -6.71
CA ALA A 146 3.68 -2.72 -6.12
C ALA A 146 2.59 -3.79 -5.95
N THR A 147 1.38 -3.36 -5.56
CA THR A 147 0.22 -4.24 -5.38
C THR A 147 -0.27 -4.81 -6.72
N LEU A 148 -0.27 -3.98 -7.76
CA LEU A 148 -0.57 -4.38 -9.14
C LEU A 148 0.57 -5.15 -9.81
N LYS A 149 1.72 -5.29 -9.13
CA LYS A 149 2.97 -5.88 -9.67
C LYS A 149 3.44 -5.18 -10.96
N TRP A 150 3.13 -3.90 -11.12
CA TRP A 150 3.50 -3.11 -12.28
C TRP A 150 4.85 -2.42 -12.04
N ARG A 151 5.86 -2.80 -12.83
CA ARG A 151 7.20 -2.21 -12.76
C ARG A 151 7.36 -1.17 -13.87
N HIS A 152 7.61 0.08 -13.49
CA HIS A 152 7.98 1.13 -14.41
C HIS A 152 9.31 1.75 -13.97
N ALA A 153 10.43 1.29 -14.55
CA ALA A 153 11.78 1.56 -14.05
C ALA A 153 12.04 3.05 -13.83
N ARG A 154 11.79 3.89 -14.84
CA ARG A 154 11.98 5.34 -14.74
C ARG A 154 11.19 5.99 -13.62
N LEU A 155 9.95 5.54 -13.40
CA LEU A 155 9.09 6.08 -12.34
C LEU A 155 9.72 5.77 -10.98
N PHE A 156 10.08 4.51 -10.73
CA PHE A 156 10.66 4.10 -9.46
C PHE A 156 12.06 4.68 -9.20
N GLU A 157 12.85 5.01 -10.23
CA GLU A 157 14.05 5.84 -10.02
C GLU A 157 13.68 7.23 -9.50
N GLN A 158 12.81 7.95 -10.24
CA GLN A 158 12.46 9.32 -9.91
C GLN A 158 11.76 9.44 -8.55
N LEU A 159 10.84 8.52 -8.23
CA LEU A 159 10.16 8.52 -6.94
C LEU A 159 11.12 8.18 -5.79
N ALA A 160 12.17 7.38 -6.03
CA ALA A 160 13.18 7.11 -5.00
C ALA A 160 14.00 8.38 -4.69
N ASP A 161 14.37 9.14 -5.71
CA ASP A 161 15.09 10.41 -5.55
C ASP A 161 14.24 11.44 -4.81
N VAL A 162 12.98 11.64 -5.24
CA VAL A 162 12.04 12.59 -4.60
C VAL A 162 11.76 12.18 -3.15
N ALA A 163 11.53 10.89 -2.89
CA ALA A 163 11.30 10.41 -1.53
C ALA A 163 12.52 10.64 -0.63
N SER A 164 13.72 10.31 -1.13
CA SER A 164 14.98 10.44 -0.39
C SER A 164 15.26 11.89 0.01
N ALA A 165 14.91 12.86 -0.83
CA ALA A 165 15.05 14.29 -0.54
C ALA A 165 14.07 14.80 0.52
N ARG A 166 12.98 14.08 0.80
CA ARG A 166 11.83 14.57 1.59
C ARG A 166 11.43 13.67 2.75
N LEU A 167 12.28 12.73 3.15
CA LEU A 167 11.97 11.72 4.18
C LEU A 167 11.47 12.29 5.52
N ALA A 168 11.86 13.52 5.87
CA ALA A 168 11.39 14.21 7.07
C ALA A 168 9.87 14.49 7.04
N GLU A 169 9.27 14.64 5.85
CA GLU A 169 7.84 14.91 5.67
C GLU A 169 6.99 13.62 5.70
N PHE A 170 7.61 12.44 5.56
CA PHE A 170 6.90 11.18 5.56
C PHE A 170 6.46 10.80 6.97
N SER A 171 5.26 10.25 7.11
CA SER A 171 4.85 9.58 8.34
C SER A 171 5.64 8.27 8.54
N PRO A 172 5.72 7.74 9.78
CA PRO A 172 6.30 6.42 10.05
C PRO A 172 5.76 5.32 9.12
N GLN A 173 4.44 5.29 8.95
CA GLN A 173 3.76 4.37 8.04
C GLN A 173 4.13 4.64 6.57
N GLY A 174 4.28 5.91 6.17
CA GLY A 174 4.71 6.26 4.82
C GLY A 174 6.10 5.72 4.48
N LEU A 175 7.04 5.81 5.43
CA LEU A 175 8.39 5.28 5.29
C LEU A 175 8.39 3.74 5.13
N SER A 176 7.68 3.04 6.02
CA SER A 176 7.61 1.57 5.98
C SER A 176 6.92 1.05 4.71
N GLN A 177 5.81 1.68 4.32
CA GLN A 177 5.05 1.31 3.11
C GLN A 177 5.82 1.63 1.83
N THR A 178 6.62 2.70 1.81
CA THR A 178 7.52 2.99 0.69
C THR A 178 8.52 1.84 0.52
N LEU A 179 9.27 1.45 1.57
CA LEU A 179 10.22 0.33 1.45
C LEU A 179 9.54 -1.01 1.17
N TRP A 180 8.33 -1.24 1.69
CA TRP A 180 7.54 -2.40 1.34
C TRP A 180 7.26 -2.44 -0.16
N ALA A 181 6.88 -1.32 -0.79
CA ALA A 181 6.57 -1.29 -2.22
C ALA A 181 7.81 -1.64 -3.08
N TYR A 182 8.97 -1.03 -2.77
CA TYR A 182 10.22 -1.33 -3.48
C TYR A 182 10.66 -2.79 -3.26
N SER A 183 10.61 -3.28 -2.03
CA SER A 183 10.98 -4.67 -1.74
C SER A 183 10.02 -5.68 -2.37
N LYS A 184 8.72 -5.41 -2.35
CA LYS A 184 7.70 -6.27 -2.98
C LYS A 184 7.89 -6.39 -4.49
N LEU A 185 8.35 -5.32 -5.13
CA LEU A 185 8.72 -5.31 -6.55
C LEU A 185 10.15 -5.80 -6.82
N GLY A 186 10.91 -6.26 -5.82
CA GLY A 186 12.29 -6.71 -6.03
C GLY A 186 13.24 -5.58 -6.47
N LEU A 187 12.93 -4.33 -6.14
CA LEU A 187 13.71 -3.16 -6.55
C LEU A 187 14.73 -2.79 -5.47
N THR A 188 15.96 -3.25 -5.65
CA THR A 188 17.07 -2.99 -4.73
C THR A 188 17.60 -1.56 -4.90
N LYS A 189 17.09 -0.64 -4.06
CA LYS A 189 17.52 0.76 -4.00
C LYS A 189 18.31 1.04 -2.73
N HIS A 190 19.55 0.59 -2.67
CA HIS A 190 20.39 0.71 -1.47
C HIS A 190 20.43 2.13 -0.89
N GLY A 191 20.52 3.16 -1.75
CA GLY A 191 20.49 4.57 -1.32
C GLY A 191 19.20 4.94 -0.59
N LEU A 192 18.03 4.61 -1.18
CA LEU A 192 16.73 4.84 -0.55
C LEU A 192 16.57 4.05 0.76
N PHE A 193 16.97 2.78 0.78
CA PHE A 193 16.89 1.95 1.98
C PHE A 193 17.75 2.51 3.12
N GLY A 194 19.00 2.87 2.84
CA GLY A 194 19.88 3.50 3.82
C GLY A 194 19.35 4.86 4.31
N ALA A 195 18.84 5.70 3.40
CA ALA A 195 18.26 6.98 3.75
C ALA A 195 17.02 6.83 4.65
N VAL A 196 16.10 5.91 4.30
CA VAL A 196 14.92 5.62 5.12
C VAL A 196 15.31 5.03 6.48
N ALA A 197 16.29 4.12 6.55
CA ALA A 197 16.77 3.59 7.83
C ALA A 197 17.28 4.72 8.74
N ASN A 198 18.14 5.59 8.21
CA ASN A 198 18.68 6.72 8.96
C ASN A 198 17.59 7.70 9.40
N ALA A 199 16.58 7.95 8.57
CA ALA A 199 15.43 8.77 8.95
C ALA A 199 14.51 8.09 9.98
N ALA A 200 14.37 6.77 9.93
CA ALA A 200 13.50 6.00 10.83
C ALA A 200 14.11 5.81 12.22
N LEU A 201 15.43 5.59 12.32
CA LEU A 201 16.14 5.34 13.58
C LEU A 201 15.78 6.28 14.73
N PRO A 202 15.86 7.62 14.59
CA PRO A 202 15.52 8.55 15.67
C PRO A 202 14.00 8.63 15.96
N ARG A 203 13.17 8.07 15.07
CA ARG A 203 11.71 8.17 15.10
C ARG A 203 11.03 6.85 15.47
N LEU A 204 11.77 5.75 15.65
CA LEU A 204 11.22 4.40 15.80
C LEU A 204 10.17 4.26 16.92
N GLY A 205 10.31 4.99 18.03
CA GLY A 205 9.31 5.02 19.09
C GLY A 205 7.93 5.53 18.64
N SER A 206 7.85 6.32 17.57
CA SER A 206 6.60 6.80 16.96
C SER A 206 5.99 5.85 15.93
N PHE A 207 6.71 4.79 15.54
CA PHE A 207 6.17 3.78 14.62
C PHE A 207 5.20 2.88 15.38
N ASP A 208 4.09 2.55 14.73
CA ASP A 208 3.24 1.46 15.18
C ASP A 208 3.95 0.09 14.92
N PRO A 209 3.56 -0.96 15.65
CA PRO A 209 4.15 -2.30 15.52
C PRO A 209 4.14 -2.88 14.10
N GLN A 210 3.08 -2.61 13.32
CA GLN A 210 2.97 -3.09 11.94
C GLN A 210 3.99 -2.38 11.05
N SER A 211 4.17 -1.07 11.20
CA SER A 211 5.17 -0.30 10.47
C SER A 211 6.60 -0.75 10.80
N ILE A 212 6.88 -1.12 12.07
CA ILE A 212 8.17 -1.70 12.47
C ILE A 212 8.40 -3.06 11.79
N ALA A 213 7.41 -3.96 11.87
CA ALA A 213 7.49 -5.27 11.24
C ALA A 213 7.68 -5.14 9.71
N THR A 214 6.99 -4.19 9.09
CA THR A 214 7.06 -3.91 7.65
C THR A 214 8.45 -3.39 7.25
N LEU A 215 9.07 -2.51 8.05
CA LEU A 215 10.46 -2.09 7.82
C LEU A 215 11.39 -3.30 7.84
N ALA A 216 11.41 -4.08 8.93
CA ALA A 216 12.28 -5.25 9.04
C ALA A 216 12.06 -6.25 7.90
N TRP A 217 10.79 -6.50 7.54
CA TRP A 217 10.42 -7.36 6.41
C TRP A 217 10.99 -6.84 5.09
N ALA A 218 10.90 -5.53 4.81
CA ALA A 218 11.37 -4.97 3.56
C ALA A 218 12.89 -5.13 3.37
N PHE A 219 13.68 -4.92 4.44
CA PHE A 219 15.13 -5.17 4.42
C PHE A 219 15.43 -6.66 4.21
N ALA A 220 14.78 -7.53 4.96
CA ALA A 220 14.94 -8.98 4.88
C ALA A 220 14.51 -9.58 3.52
N ASN A 221 13.49 -9.02 2.89
CA ASN A 221 12.95 -9.51 1.62
C ASN A 221 13.89 -9.24 0.43
N LEU A 222 14.71 -8.18 0.52
CA LEU A 222 15.76 -7.88 -0.47
C LEU A 222 17.16 -8.27 -0.01
N GLU A 223 17.28 -8.90 1.15
CA GLU A 223 18.58 -9.29 1.75
C GLU A 223 19.52 -8.09 1.93
N ILE A 224 18.95 -6.91 2.23
CA ILE A 224 19.70 -5.70 2.56
C ILE A 224 19.96 -5.69 4.07
N GLU A 225 21.22 -5.71 4.45
CA GLU A 225 21.63 -5.62 5.86
C GLU A 225 21.68 -4.15 6.30
N HIS A 226 21.17 -3.88 7.51
CA HIS A 226 21.32 -2.59 8.17
C HIS A 226 21.35 -2.79 9.69
N ALA A 227 22.50 -3.22 10.21
CA ALA A 227 22.66 -3.65 11.60
C ALA A 227 22.13 -2.64 12.65
N PRO A 228 22.33 -1.31 12.51
CA PRO A 228 21.77 -0.36 13.47
C PRO A 228 20.23 -0.36 13.52
N LEU A 229 19.58 -0.57 12.37
CA LEU A 229 18.13 -0.60 12.26
C LEU A 229 17.59 -1.90 12.84
N ALA A 230 18.21 -3.05 12.50
CA ALA A 230 17.85 -4.35 13.05
C ALA A 230 17.92 -4.31 14.60
N ALA A 231 19.02 -3.80 15.16
CA ALA A 231 19.20 -3.68 16.60
C ALA A 231 18.17 -2.73 17.23
N ALA A 232 17.86 -1.61 16.58
CA ALA A 232 16.86 -0.67 17.09
C ALA A 232 15.44 -1.25 17.08
N VAL A 233 15.07 -1.98 16.02
CA VAL A 233 13.80 -2.71 15.95
C VAL A 233 13.72 -3.79 17.03
N CYS A 234 14.81 -4.53 17.26
CA CYS A 234 14.91 -5.51 18.35
C CYS A 234 14.69 -4.87 19.73
N ARG A 235 15.25 -3.69 19.99
CA ARG A 235 15.03 -2.94 21.24
C ARG A 235 13.61 -2.45 21.38
N GLU A 236 13.01 -1.90 20.33
CA GLU A 236 11.60 -1.47 20.33
C GLU A 236 10.64 -2.62 20.63
N ALA A 237 10.84 -3.77 19.97
CA ALA A 237 10.04 -4.97 20.22
C ALA A 237 10.13 -5.46 21.67
N ARG A 238 11.30 -5.31 22.31
CA ARG A 238 11.51 -5.64 23.72
C ARG A 238 10.95 -4.61 24.69
N ALA A 239 10.97 -3.34 24.32
CA ALA A 239 10.48 -2.25 25.17
C ALA A 239 8.95 -2.26 25.29
N ARG A 240 8.26 -2.70 24.22
CA ARG A 240 6.78 -2.74 24.16
C ARG A 240 6.26 -4.02 23.50
N PRO A 241 6.56 -5.21 24.06
CA PRO A 241 6.18 -6.49 23.45
C PRO A 241 4.67 -6.65 23.34
N ASP A 242 3.91 -6.05 24.25
CA ASP A 242 2.45 -6.16 24.27
C ASP A 242 1.75 -5.32 23.20
N ALA A 243 2.46 -4.36 22.58
CA ALA A 243 1.93 -3.60 21.45
C ALA A 243 1.82 -4.46 20.18
N PHE A 244 2.67 -5.49 20.03
CA PHE A 244 2.68 -6.34 18.85
C PHE A 244 1.54 -7.37 18.92
N ASP A 245 0.71 -7.36 17.90
CA ASP A 245 -0.29 -8.40 17.65
C ASP A 245 0.34 -9.64 16.98
N SER A 246 -0.46 -10.67 16.72
CA SER A 246 0.03 -11.92 16.11
C SER A 246 0.62 -11.70 14.71
N ALA A 247 0.00 -10.84 13.90
CA ALA A 247 0.43 -10.54 12.54
C ALA A 247 1.78 -9.81 12.52
N SER A 248 1.92 -8.74 13.32
CA SER A 248 3.14 -7.95 13.42
C SER A 248 4.27 -8.76 14.05
N CYS A 249 3.98 -9.59 15.06
CA CYS A 249 4.97 -10.53 15.62
C CYS A 249 5.48 -11.50 14.57
N THR A 250 4.58 -12.13 13.82
CA THR A 250 4.94 -13.15 12.81
C THR A 250 5.79 -12.53 11.70
N GLN A 251 5.37 -11.37 11.18
CA GLN A 251 6.11 -10.68 10.12
C GLN A 251 7.48 -10.21 10.61
N LEU A 252 7.56 -9.66 11.82
CA LEU A 252 8.82 -9.20 12.39
C LEU A 252 9.77 -10.38 12.65
N LEU A 253 9.29 -11.48 13.24
CA LEU A 253 10.09 -12.69 13.44
C LEU A 253 10.63 -13.22 12.12
N TRP A 254 9.79 -13.30 11.07
CA TRP A 254 10.25 -13.72 9.74
C TRP A 254 11.36 -12.82 9.21
N GLY A 255 11.23 -11.49 9.37
CA GLY A 255 12.25 -10.53 8.94
C GLY A 255 13.56 -10.71 9.71
N LEU A 256 13.49 -10.74 11.05
CA LEU A 256 14.67 -10.88 11.91
C LEU A 256 15.40 -12.21 11.69
N CYS A 257 14.70 -13.31 11.41
CA CYS A 257 15.33 -14.60 11.11
C CYS A 257 16.12 -14.62 9.79
N ARG A 258 15.93 -13.62 8.92
CA ARG A 258 16.60 -13.50 7.62
C ARG A 258 17.68 -12.42 7.58
N LEU A 259 17.76 -11.57 8.60
CA LEU A 259 18.82 -10.58 8.75
C LEU A 259 19.98 -11.22 9.52
N ARG A 260 21.22 -10.99 9.08
CA ARG A 260 22.41 -11.58 9.71
C ARG A 260 22.99 -10.70 10.79
N ASP A 261 22.96 -9.38 10.58
CA ASP A 261 23.64 -8.43 11.47
C ASP A 261 22.66 -7.64 12.33
N GLY A 262 23.05 -7.39 13.59
CA GLY A 262 22.30 -6.53 14.52
C GLY A 262 21.03 -7.15 15.11
N VAL A 263 20.71 -8.40 14.80
CA VAL A 263 19.57 -9.11 15.41
C VAL A 263 19.96 -9.58 16.81
N GLU A 264 19.22 -9.13 17.83
CA GLU A 264 19.42 -9.58 19.21
C GLU A 264 18.65 -10.90 19.47
N PRO A 265 19.31 -12.02 19.83
CA PRO A 265 18.64 -13.30 20.05
C PRO A 265 17.53 -13.25 21.12
N LEU A 266 17.73 -12.42 22.16
CA LEU A 266 16.74 -12.22 23.22
C LEU A 266 15.44 -11.58 22.70
N SER A 267 15.52 -10.72 21.69
CA SER A 267 14.33 -10.13 21.06
C SER A 267 13.54 -11.17 20.29
N VAL A 268 14.21 -12.08 19.58
CA VAL A 268 13.56 -13.19 18.87
C VAL A 268 12.82 -14.09 19.86
N VAL A 269 13.47 -14.48 20.97
CA VAL A 269 12.85 -15.30 22.03
C VAL A 269 11.64 -14.58 22.66
N ALA A 270 11.76 -13.29 22.96
CA ALA A 270 10.67 -12.52 23.55
C ALA A 270 9.45 -12.41 22.61
N LEU A 271 9.68 -12.15 21.32
CA LEU A 271 8.63 -12.11 20.29
C LEU A 271 7.99 -13.48 20.08
N SER A 272 8.76 -14.57 20.07
CA SER A 272 8.22 -15.94 19.99
C SER A 272 7.29 -16.25 21.16
N ARG A 273 7.70 -15.94 22.39
CA ARG A 273 6.84 -16.10 23.59
C ARG A 273 5.61 -15.22 23.55
N ARG A 274 5.70 -14.00 22.99
CA ARG A 274 4.55 -13.13 22.79
C ARG A 274 3.57 -13.75 21.79
N LEU A 275 4.06 -14.22 20.64
CA LEU A 275 3.24 -14.87 19.62
C LEU A 275 2.54 -16.11 20.17
N GLU A 276 3.24 -16.96 20.94
CA GLU A 276 2.66 -18.13 21.60
C GLU A 276 1.54 -17.73 22.58
N ARG A 277 1.73 -16.69 23.40
CA ARG A 277 0.69 -16.20 24.32
C ARG A 277 -0.53 -15.66 23.58
N VAL A 278 -0.32 -14.90 22.50
CA VAL A 278 -1.42 -14.37 21.67
C VAL A 278 -2.15 -15.51 20.93
N ALA A 279 -1.42 -16.51 20.43
CA ALA A 279 -2.00 -17.66 19.74
C ALA A 279 -2.76 -18.61 20.68
N ALA A 280 -2.24 -18.84 21.89
CA ALA A 280 -2.91 -19.63 22.93
C ALA A 280 -4.24 -19.00 23.40
N ALA A 281 -4.42 -17.69 23.17
CA ALA A 281 -5.67 -17.00 23.42
C ALA A 281 -6.72 -17.14 22.29
N GLY A 282 -6.46 -17.87 21.18
CA GLY A 282 -7.48 -17.98 20.13
C GLY A 282 -7.30 -18.83 18.86
N LEU A 283 -6.21 -19.55 18.53
CA LEU A 283 -6.17 -20.33 17.26
C LEU A 283 -5.35 -21.65 17.27
N ALA A 284 -5.65 -22.50 16.25
CA ALA A 284 -5.29 -23.92 16.13
C ALA A 284 -3.80 -24.23 15.81
N PRO A 285 -3.29 -25.42 16.18
CA PRO A 285 -1.84 -25.75 16.23
C PRO A 285 -1.04 -25.65 14.91
N GLN A 286 -1.70 -25.61 13.76
CA GLN A 286 -1.08 -25.73 12.44
C GLN A 286 -0.30 -24.47 12.01
N GLN A 287 -0.57 -23.31 12.65
CA GLN A 287 0.10 -22.04 12.35
C GLN A 287 1.40 -21.83 13.16
N LEU A 288 1.76 -22.72 14.08
CA LEU A 288 2.94 -22.59 14.97
C LEU A 288 4.24 -23.19 14.40
N VAL A 289 4.23 -23.72 13.17
CA VAL A 289 5.35 -24.51 12.62
C VAL A 289 6.63 -23.70 12.39
N CYS A 290 6.54 -22.39 12.15
CA CYS A 290 7.73 -21.53 11.96
C CYS A 290 8.49 -21.18 13.26
N LEU A 291 7.94 -21.49 14.45
CA LEU A 291 8.56 -21.14 15.74
C LEU A 291 9.55 -22.19 16.26
N ARG A 292 9.43 -23.44 15.81
CA ARG A 292 10.19 -24.57 16.41
C ARG A 292 11.57 -24.81 15.80
N THR A 293 11.90 -24.15 14.68
CA THR A 293 13.16 -24.37 13.95
C THR A 293 14.28 -23.41 14.35
N TRP A 294 14.01 -22.41 15.18
CA TRP A 294 15.04 -21.54 15.76
C TRP A 294 15.58 -22.18 17.05
N ARG A 295 16.32 -23.28 16.92
CA ARG A 295 17.23 -23.70 17.99
C ARG A 295 18.45 -22.80 17.92
N LEU A 296 18.74 -22.13 19.03
CA LEU A 296 20.01 -21.50 19.30
C LEU A 296 21.07 -22.61 19.37
N ASP A 297 21.56 -23.04 18.23
CA ASP A 297 22.80 -23.80 18.17
C ASP A 297 23.92 -22.75 18.09
N GLY A 298 24.41 -22.36 19.27
CA GLY A 298 25.76 -21.83 19.43
C GLY A 298 26.78 -22.95 19.41
#